data_AF-A0A0N7GS81-F1
#
_entry.id   AF-A0A0N7GS81-F1
#
_cell.length_a   1.000
_cell.length_b   1.000
_cell.length_c   1.000
_cell.angle_alpha   90.00
_cell.angle_beta   90.00
_cell.angle_gamma   90.00
#
_symmetry.space_group_name_H-M   'P 1'
#
loop_
_entity.id
_entity.type
_entity.pdbx_description
1 polymer ?
#
loop_
_entity_poly.entity_id
_entity_poly.type
_entity_poly.pdbx_seq_one_letter_code
_entity_poly.pdbx_strand_id
1 'polypeptide(L)'
;MAASFSVDERREHFAYCVQLFGGTTAFSRRLGIDERAVRRFINGERPLGDGLLEDTVKALRLLIAEATTAEAQIATTLRFPPTDPS
;
A
#
# COMPACT_ATOMS: atom_id res chain seq x y z
N MET A 1 -19.88 0.89 14.03
CA MET A 1 -20.33 0.02 12.92
C MET A 1 -19.76 0.64 11.65
N ALA A 2 -18.73 0.05 11.04
CA ALA A 2 -18.31 0.47 9.71
C ALA A 2 -19.36 -0.01 8.70
N ALA A 3 -19.84 0.86 7.83
CA ALA A 3 -20.74 0.46 6.75
C ALA A 3 -20.03 -0.60 5.91
N SER A 4 -20.74 -1.68 5.56
CA SER A 4 -20.23 -2.65 4.62
C SER A 4 -20.14 -1.99 3.25
N PHE A 5 -18.91 -1.82 2.75
CA PHE A 5 -18.69 -1.31 1.40
C PHE A 5 -19.41 -2.20 0.37
N SER A 6 -20.08 -1.55 -0.59
CA SER A 6 -20.55 -2.16 -1.82
C SER A 6 -19.40 -2.78 -2.61
N VAL A 7 -19.72 -3.65 -3.58
CA VAL A 7 -18.70 -4.31 -4.42
C VAL A 7 -17.87 -3.28 -5.19
N ASP A 8 -18.50 -2.22 -5.69
CA ASP A 8 -17.81 -1.15 -6.44
C ASP A 8 -16.90 -0.33 -5.53
N GLU A 9 -17.36 0.07 -4.33
CA GLU A 9 -16.54 0.78 -3.35
C GLU A 9 -15.32 -0.04 -2.91
N ARG A 10 -15.49 -1.36 -2.70
CA ARG A 10 -14.37 -2.26 -2.39
C ARG A 10 -13.32 -2.24 -3.50
N ARG A 11 -13.75 -2.22 -4.76
CA ARG A 11 -12.88 -2.19 -5.93
C ARG A 11 -12.15 -0.86 -6.06
N GLU A 12 -12.84 0.25 -5.85
CA GLU A 12 -12.25 1.58 -5.85
C GLU A 12 -11.20 1.74 -4.75
N HIS A 13 -11.51 1.31 -3.52
CA HIS A 13 -10.55 1.30 -2.42
C HIS A 13 -9.34 0.40 -2.73
N PHE A 14 -9.56 -0.78 -3.30
CA PHE A 14 -8.47 -1.65 -3.73
C PHE A 14 -7.59 -0.99 -4.80
N ALA A 15 -8.20 -0.40 -5.84
CA ALA A 15 -7.47 0.31 -6.89
C ALA A 15 -6.67 1.49 -6.34
N TYR A 16 -7.24 2.23 -5.38
CA TYR A 16 -6.55 3.30 -4.67
C TYR A 16 -5.33 2.78 -3.88
N CYS A 17 -5.48 1.66 -3.16
CA CYS A 17 -4.35 1.02 -2.47
C CYS A 17 -3.24 0.65 -3.45
N VAL A 18 -3.59 0.06 -4.61
CA VAL A 18 -2.60 -0.25 -5.65
C VAL A 18 -1.82 0.99 -6.09
N GLN A 19 -2.48 2.14 -6.24
CA GLN A 19 -1.79 3.41 -6.54
C GLN A 19 -0.91 3.90 -5.39
N LEU A 20 -1.36 3.79 -4.13
CA LEU A 20 -0.54 4.14 -2.96
C LEU A 20 0.78 3.37 -2.89
N PHE A 21 0.78 2.11 -3.34
CA PHE A 21 1.99 1.30 -3.42
C PHE A 21 2.88 1.62 -4.62
N GLY A 22 2.52 2.59 -5.48
CA GLY A 22 3.26 2.95 -6.68
C GLY A 22 2.79 2.24 -7.95
N GLY A 23 1.54 1.75 -7.95
CA GLY A 23 0.89 1.11 -9.10
C GLY A 23 1.01 -0.41 -9.11
N THR A 24 0.44 -1.02 -10.17
CA THR A 24 0.24 -2.47 -10.29
C THR A 24 1.52 -3.30 -10.10
N THR A 25 2.63 -2.88 -10.71
CA THR A 25 3.90 -3.62 -10.63
C THR A 25 4.48 -3.63 -9.22
N ALA A 26 4.49 -2.48 -8.54
CA ALA A 26 5.02 -2.38 -7.18
C ALA A 26 4.13 -3.15 -6.19
N PHE A 27 2.80 -3.03 -6.34
CA PHE A 27 1.83 -3.78 -5.56
C PHE A 27 1.98 -5.30 -5.73
N SER A 28 2.06 -5.75 -6.98
CA SER A 28 2.25 -7.16 -7.35
C SER A 28 3.46 -7.78 -6.64
N ARG A 29 4.61 -7.10 -6.68
CA ARG A 29 5.84 -7.56 -6.01
C ARG A 29 5.67 -7.64 -4.51
N ARG A 30 4.97 -6.69 -3.90
CA ARG A 30 4.84 -6.61 -2.45
C ARG A 30 3.89 -7.65 -1.87
N LEU A 31 2.81 -7.98 -2.57
CA LEU A 31 1.86 -9.01 -2.15
C LEU A 31 2.17 -10.41 -2.74
N GLY A 32 3.14 -10.52 -3.65
CA GLY A 32 3.44 -11.79 -4.33
C GLY A 32 2.32 -12.26 -5.26
N ILE A 33 1.54 -11.31 -5.80
CA ILE A 33 0.38 -11.58 -6.67
C ILE A 33 0.75 -11.23 -8.09
N ASP A 34 0.37 -12.06 -9.06
CA ASP A 34 0.58 -11.78 -10.48
C ASP A 34 -0.06 -10.44 -10.91
N GLU A 35 0.66 -9.61 -11.68
CA GLU A 35 0.16 -8.30 -12.12
C GLU A 35 -1.13 -8.39 -12.93
N ARG A 36 -1.28 -9.43 -13.76
CA ARG A 36 -2.52 -9.63 -14.52
C ARG A 36 -3.66 -9.94 -13.57
N ALA A 37 -3.44 -10.72 -12.51
CA ALA A 37 -4.45 -10.91 -11.47
C ALA A 37 -4.86 -9.59 -10.80
N VAL A 38 -3.90 -8.72 -10.45
CA VAL A 38 -4.18 -7.37 -9.91
C VAL A 38 -5.06 -6.56 -10.87
N ARG A 39 -4.70 -6.51 -12.16
CA ARG A 39 -5.51 -5.81 -13.19
C ARG A 39 -6.94 -6.37 -13.28
N ARG A 40 -7.09 -7.70 -13.25
CA ARG A 40 -8.42 -8.35 -13.28
C ARG A 40 -9.30 -7.96 -12.11
N PHE A 41 -8.74 -7.81 -10.91
CA PHE A 41 -9.48 -7.33 -9.75
C PHE A 41 -9.92 -5.86 -9.92
N ILE A 42 -8.99 -4.99 -10.35
CA ILE A 42 -9.28 -3.56 -10.57
C ILE A 42 -10.35 -3.36 -11.65
N ASN A 43 -10.33 -4.16 -12.71
CA ASN A 43 -11.31 -4.06 -13.80
C ASN A 43 -12.66 -4.70 -13.46
N GLY A 44 -12.76 -5.46 -12.36
CA GLY A 44 -13.97 -6.22 -12.01
C GLY A 44 -14.13 -7.54 -12.79
N GLU A 45 -13.11 -7.98 -13.51
CA GLU A 45 -13.08 -9.28 -14.19
C GLU A 45 -12.95 -10.47 -13.21
N ARG A 46 -12.56 -10.17 -11.96
CA ARG A 46 -12.52 -11.13 -10.85
C ARG A 46 -12.99 -10.43 -9.57
N PRO A 47 -13.84 -11.06 -8.73
CA PRO A 47 -14.27 -10.48 -7.47
C PRO A 47 -13.11 -10.39 -6.47
N LEU A 48 -13.12 -9.36 -5.63
CA LEU A 48 -12.21 -9.21 -4.50
C LEU A 48 -12.69 -10.07 -3.33
N GLY A 49 -11.89 -11.07 -2.95
CA GLY A 49 -12.12 -11.84 -1.73
C GLY A 49 -11.62 -11.11 -0.48
N ASP A 50 -12.22 -11.39 0.67
CA ASP A 50 -11.85 -10.75 1.94
C ASP A 50 -10.38 -11.00 2.31
N GLY A 51 -9.84 -12.20 2.06
CA GLY A 51 -8.43 -12.49 2.33
C GLY A 51 -7.45 -11.59 1.56
N LEU A 52 -7.77 -11.22 0.31
CA LEU A 52 -6.94 -10.27 -0.46
C LEU A 52 -6.97 -8.87 0.17
N LEU A 53 -8.13 -8.45 0.67
CA LEU A 53 -8.27 -7.16 1.36
C LEU A 53 -7.54 -7.18 2.71
N GLU A 54 -7.60 -8.28 3.45
CA GLU A 54 -6.83 -8.46 4.69
C GLU A 54 -5.32 -8.40 4.44
N ASP A 55 -4.82 -9.06 3.40
CA ASP A 55 -3.41 -9.02 3.03
C ASP A 55 -2.99 -7.62 2.55
N THR A 56 -3.88 -6.92 1.84
CA THR A 56 -3.68 -5.51 1.48
C THR A 56 -3.57 -4.64 2.74
N VAL A 57 -4.41 -4.84 3.75
CA VAL A 57 -4.33 -4.13 5.04
C VAL A 57 -3.02 -4.42 5.76
N LYS A 58 -2.54 -5.67 5.77
CA LYS A 58 -1.24 -6.03 6.35
C LYS A 58 -0.11 -5.30 5.63
N ALA A 59 -0.11 -5.30 4.29
CA ALA A 59 0.89 -4.60 3.50
C ALA A 59 0.90 -3.09 3.77
N LEU A 60 -0.27 -2.48 3.95
CA LEU A 60 -0.40 -1.05 4.27
C LEU A 60 0.18 -0.73 5.63
N ARG A 61 -0.08 -1.57 6.64
CA ARG A 61 0.51 -1.41 7.98
C ARG A 61 2.04 -1.48 7.93
N LEU A 62 2.61 -2.35 7.10
CA LEU A 62 4.05 -2.41 6.88
C LEU A 62 4.58 -1.15 6.19
N LEU A 63 3.87 -0.65 5.17
CA LEU A 63 4.23 0.61 4.49
C LEU A 63 4.23 1.79 5.48
N ILE A 64 3.23 1.87 6.36
CA ILE A 64 3.17 2.90 7.40
C ILE A 64 4.39 2.80 8.32
N ALA A 65 4.73 1.60 8.80
CA ALA A 65 5.90 1.42 9.67
C ALA A 65 7.22 1.81 8.98
N GLU A 66 7.40 1.43 7.72
CA GLU A 66 8.56 1.82 6.90
C GLU A 66 8.62 3.35 6.72
N ALA A 67 7.48 3.97 6.37
CA ALA A 67 7.37 5.41 6.17
C ALA A 67 7.66 6.20 7.45
N THR A 68 7.10 5.78 8.60
CA THR A 68 7.36 6.39 9.90
C THR A 68 8.83 6.25 10.30
N THR A 69 9.47 5.12 10.00
CA THR A 69 10.90 4.93 10.26
C THR A 69 11.75 5.89 9.42
N ALA A 70 11.44 6.00 8.12
CA ALA A 70 12.13 6.92 7.22
C ALA A 70 11.93 8.39 7.63
N GLU A 71 10.71 8.77 8.00
CA GLU A 71 10.39 10.09 8.54
C GLU A 71 11.25 10.40 9.78
N ALA A 72 11.32 9.48 10.75
CA ALA A 72 12.08 9.68 11.98
C ALA A 72 13.59 9.84 11.71
N GLN A 73 14.14 9.08 10.76
CA GLN A 73 15.54 9.21 10.34
C GLN A 73 15.82 10.57 9.72
N ILE A 74 14.97 11.00 8.77
CA ILE A 74 15.10 12.33 8.13
C ILE A 74 14.98 13.44 9.17
N ALA A 75 13.98 13.38 10.06
CA ALA A 75 13.77 14.37 11.11
C ALA A 75 14.96 14.45 12.08
N THR A 76 15.60 13.32 12.38
CA THR A 76 16.81 13.27 13.23
C THR A 76 17.98 13.96 12.54
N THR A 77 18.24 13.66 11.27
CA THR A 77 19.29 14.30 10.46
C THR A 77 19.09 15.81 10.35
N LEU A 78 17.84 16.27 10.21
CA LEU A 78 17.54 17.71 10.13
C LEU A 78 17.72 18.44 11.47
N ARG A 79 17.49 17.76 12.61
CA ARG A 79 17.72 18.34 13.95
C ARG A 79 19.18 18.38 14.35
N PHE A 80 19.96 17.39 13.91
CA PHE A 80 21.38 17.27 14.17
C PHE A 80 22.12 17.21 12.84
N PRO A 81 22.24 18.33 12.12
CA PRO A 81 22.97 18.36 10.86
C PRO A 81 24.40 17.86 11.11
N PRO A 82 24.95 17.03 10.21
CA PRO A 82 26.32 16.57 10.35
C PRO A 82 27.24 17.80 10.43
N THR A 83 27.99 17.92 11.53
CA THR A 83 29.07 18.90 11.64
C THR A 83 30.16 18.47 10.68
N ASP A 84 30.19 19.09 9.50
CA ASP A 84 31.31 18.92 8.56
C ASP A 84 32.60 19.34 9.29
N PRO A 85 33.60 18.45 9.42
CA PRO A 85 34.91 18.86 9.90
C PRO A 85 35.60 19.59 8.75
N SER A 86 35.77 20.91 8.89
CA SER A 86 36.64 21.73 8.03
C SER A 86 38.10 21.36 8.18
#